data_AF-A0A8K1CW02-F1
#
_entry.id   AF-A0A8K1CW02-F1
#
_cell.length_a   1.000
_cell.length_b   1.000
_cell.length_c   1.000
_cell.angle_alpha   90.00
_cell.angle_beta   90.00
_cell.angle_gamma   90.00
#
_symmetry.space_group_name_H-M   'P 1'
#
loop_
_entity.id
_entity.type
_entity.pdbx_description
1 polymer ?
#
loop_
_entity_poly.entity_id
_entity_poly.type
_entity_poly.pdbx_seq_one_letter_code
_entity_poly.pdbx_strand_id
1 'polypeptide(L)'
;MSQDTENSDSNSPLCLYPSKPCSNPRAVKTSGELHNLCEQHRRRANVNQQKLKFRQRLQRLREMQELLDAEAKSLAEQQPEMTAVMKVAAAPDEQEADLTDAEIAMLLQMLDD
;
A
#
# COMPACT_ATOMS: atom_id res chain seq x y z
N MET A 1 -17.79 -1.63 -31.05
CA MET A 1 -17.52 -3.06 -31.23
C MET A 1 -16.77 -3.54 -30.01
N SER A 2 -17.50 -3.88 -28.95
CA SER A 2 -16.93 -4.43 -27.72
C SER A 2 -16.72 -5.92 -27.95
N GLN A 3 -15.46 -6.35 -28.01
CA GLN A 3 -15.14 -7.77 -28.09
C GLN A 3 -15.11 -8.30 -26.67
N ASP A 4 -16.25 -8.84 -26.23
CA ASP A 4 -16.31 -9.78 -25.12
C ASP A 4 -15.53 -11.03 -25.54
N THR A 5 -14.28 -11.12 -25.10
CA THR A 5 -13.49 -12.33 -25.26
C THR A 5 -13.99 -13.37 -24.27
N GLU A 6 -15.01 -14.13 -24.68
CA GLU A 6 -15.50 -15.28 -23.92
C GLU A 6 -14.35 -16.27 -23.66
N ASN A 7 -14.07 -16.42 -22.38
CA ASN A 7 -12.95 -17.13 -21.78
C ASN A 7 -13.07 -18.65 -21.99
N SER A 8 -12.78 -19.13 -23.20
CA SER A 8 -12.79 -20.56 -23.57
C SER A 8 -11.64 -21.38 -22.95
N ASP A 9 -10.70 -20.74 -22.24
CA ASP A 9 -9.53 -21.39 -21.62
C ASP A 9 -9.74 -21.84 -20.17
N SER A 10 -10.98 -21.84 -19.69
CA SER A 10 -11.33 -22.22 -18.30
C SER A 10 -10.88 -23.64 -17.92
N ASN A 11 -10.67 -24.52 -18.91
CA ASN A 11 -10.19 -25.88 -18.71
C ASN A 11 -8.72 -26.10 -19.13
N SER A 12 -8.00 -25.05 -19.52
CA SER A 12 -6.58 -25.16 -19.82
C SER A 12 -5.82 -25.52 -18.53
N PRO A 13 -4.91 -26.51 -18.55
CA PRO A 13 -4.07 -26.84 -17.41
C PRO A 13 -2.98 -25.80 -17.18
N LEU A 14 -2.76 -24.88 -18.13
CA LEU A 14 -1.69 -23.89 -18.10
C LEU A 14 -2.14 -22.56 -17.51
N CYS A 15 -1.18 -21.84 -16.94
CA CYS A 15 -1.39 -20.55 -16.31
C CYS A 15 -1.91 -19.49 -17.31
N LEU A 16 -3.02 -18.86 -16.94
CA LEU A 16 -3.70 -17.80 -17.68
C LEU A 16 -3.16 -16.41 -17.29
N TYR A 17 -1.83 -16.23 -17.30
CA TYR A 17 -1.24 -14.94 -16.97
C TYR A 17 -1.47 -13.95 -18.14
N PRO A 18 -2.11 -12.79 -17.91
CA PRO A 18 -2.65 -11.97 -19.00
C PRO A 18 -1.59 -11.27 -19.86
N SER A 19 -0.43 -10.93 -19.29
CA SER A 19 0.57 -10.15 -20.02
C SER A 19 1.50 -11.00 -20.89
N LYS A 20 1.80 -12.24 -20.47
CA LYS A 20 2.72 -13.15 -21.19
C LYS A 20 2.26 -14.59 -21.02
N PRO A 21 2.31 -15.41 -22.09
CA PRO A 21 1.96 -16.82 -21.98
C PRO A 21 2.90 -17.52 -20.99
N CYS A 22 2.33 -18.34 -20.12
CA CYS A 22 3.07 -19.03 -19.08
C CYS A 22 2.85 -20.54 -19.20
N SER A 23 3.94 -21.29 -19.35
CA SER A 23 3.92 -22.74 -19.51
C SER A 23 3.79 -23.51 -18.19
N ASN A 24 3.74 -22.81 -17.05
CA ASN A 24 3.59 -23.46 -15.75
C ASN A 24 2.13 -23.91 -15.54
N PRO A 25 1.92 -25.04 -14.87
CA PRO A 25 0.56 -25.52 -14.57
C PRO A 25 -0.15 -24.59 -13.60
N ARG A 26 -1.49 -24.56 -13.70
CA ARG A 26 -2.36 -23.86 -12.76
C ARG A 26 -2.20 -24.44 -11.36
N ALA A 27 -2.17 -23.57 -10.36
CA ALA A 27 -2.16 -24.01 -8.97
C ALA A 27 -3.52 -24.59 -8.58
N VAL A 28 -3.55 -25.54 -7.66
CA VAL A 28 -4.78 -26.18 -7.17
C VAL A 28 -5.16 -25.52 -5.84
N LYS A 29 -6.43 -25.11 -5.70
CA LYS A 29 -7.00 -24.65 -4.42
C LYS A 29 -7.11 -25.84 -3.45
N THR A 30 -7.24 -25.58 -2.15
CA THR A 30 -7.53 -26.64 -1.16
C THR A 30 -8.84 -27.39 -1.45
N SER A 31 -9.77 -26.76 -2.17
CA SER A 31 -11.02 -27.37 -2.66
C SER A 31 -10.84 -28.33 -3.84
N GLY A 32 -9.65 -28.41 -4.44
CA GLY A 32 -9.39 -29.19 -5.65
C GLY A 32 -9.64 -28.44 -6.98
N GLU A 33 -10.18 -27.22 -6.94
CA GLU A 33 -10.42 -26.40 -8.13
C GLU A 33 -9.14 -25.65 -8.58
N LEU A 34 -8.92 -25.50 -9.89
CA LEU A 34 -7.75 -24.81 -10.43
C LEU A 34 -7.85 -23.29 -10.29
N HIS A 35 -6.80 -22.66 -9.74
CA HIS A 35 -6.58 -21.21 -9.85
C HIS A 35 -6.26 -20.82 -11.29
N ASN A 36 -6.64 -19.61 -11.73
CA ASN A 36 -6.28 -19.12 -13.08
C ASN A 36 -4.76 -18.98 -13.31
N LEU A 37 -3.99 -18.81 -12.22
CA LEU A 37 -2.55 -18.59 -12.26
C LEU A 37 -1.78 -19.79 -11.71
N CYS A 38 -0.55 -19.98 -12.17
CA CYS A 38 0.41 -20.87 -11.52
C CYS A 38 0.85 -20.33 -10.16
N GLU A 39 1.50 -21.19 -9.37
CA GLU A 39 1.94 -20.86 -8.01
C GLU A 39 2.88 -19.64 -7.97
N GLN A 40 3.80 -19.55 -8.93
CA GLN A 40 4.72 -18.41 -9.05
C GLN A 40 3.97 -17.09 -9.26
N HIS A 41 3.00 -17.05 -10.19
CA HIS A 41 2.22 -15.84 -10.46
C HIS A 41 1.24 -15.51 -9.34
N ARG A 42 0.71 -16.50 -8.61
CA ARG A 42 -0.10 -16.26 -7.40
C ARG A 42 0.69 -15.53 -6.32
N ARG A 43 1.92 -15.97 -6.04
CA ARG A 43 2.79 -15.32 -5.04
C ARG A 43 3.12 -13.89 -5.44
N ARG A 44 3.50 -13.65 -6.71
CA ARG A 44 3.73 -12.30 -7.23
C ARG A 44 2.50 -11.41 -7.12
N ALA A 45 1.31 -11.94 -7.45
CA ALA A 45 0.07 -11.21 -7.32
C ALA A 45 -0.22 -10.82 -5.86
N ASN A 46 0.02 -11.73 -4.89
CA ASN A 46 -0.14 -11.43 -3.47
C ASN A 46 0.80 -10.31 -3.00
N VAL A 47 2.08 -10.37 -3.37
CA VAL A 47 3.06 -9.33 -3.04
C VAL A 47 2.62 -7.99 -3.66
N ASN A 48 2.18 -7.99 -4.92
CA ASN A 48 1.72 -6.76 -5.57
C ASN A 48 0.45 -6.20 -4.91
N GLN A 49 -0.48 -7.06 -4.50
CA GLN A 49 -1.68 -6.65 -3.74
C GLN A 49 -1.29 -6.05 -2.39
N GLN A 50 -0.33 -6.64 -1.67
CA GLN A 50 0.16 -6.09 -0.40
C GLN A 50 0.82 -4.73 -0.60
N LYS A 51 1.71 -4.59 -1.59
CA LYS A 51 2.34 -3.31 -1.95
C LYS A 51 1.32 -2.24 -2.34
N LEU A 52 0.28 -2.61 -3.07
CA LEU A 52 -0.80 -1.68 -3.40
C LEU A 52 -1.56 -1.22 -2.14
N LYS A 53 -1.95 -2.16 -1.27
CA LYS A 53 -2.65 -1.84 -0.01
C LYS A 53 -1.81 -0.95 0.91
N PHE A 54 -0.51 -1.22 0.98
CA PHE A 54 0.44 -0.39 1.74
C PHE A 54 0.49 1.04 1.20
N ARG A 55 0.68 1.22 -0.12
CA ARG A 55 0.65 2.55 -0.76
C ARG A 55 -0.66 3.29 -0.51
N GLN A 56 -1.79 2.59 -0.62
CA GLN A 56 -3.10 3.18 -0.31
C GLN A 56 -3.24 3.58 1.16
N ARG A 57 -2.66 2.82 2.09
CA ARG A 57 -2.64 3.20 3.51
C ARG A 57 -1.81 4.44 3.75
N LEU A 58 -0.61 4.51 3.18
CA LEU A 58 0.26 5.69 3.29
C LEU A 58 -0.41 6.94 2.70
N GLN A 59 -1.04 6.81 1.54
CA GLN A 59 -1.77 7.91 0.93
C GLN A 59 -2.87 8.44 1.86
N ARG A 60 -3.68 7.57 2.45
CA ARG A 60 -4.71 7.98 3.42
C ARG A 60 -4.14 8.65 4.66
N LEU A 61 -2.99 8.19 5.16
CA LEU A 61 -2.33 8.82 6.30
C LEU A 61 -1.83 10.23 5.94
N ARG A 62 -1.26 10.42 4.75
CA ARG A 62 -0.85 11.74 4.25
C ARG A 62 -2.06 12.68 4.12
N GLU A 63 -3.14 12.20 3.51
CA GLU A 63 -4.38 12.98 3.37
C GLU A 63 -4.93 13.39 4.74
N MET A 64 -4.91 12.48 5.73
CA MET A 64 -5.31 12.79 7.11
C MET A 64 -4.39 13.82 7.76
N GLN A 65 -3.07 13.71 7.56
CA GLN A 65 -2.10 14.66 8.11
C GLN A 65 -2.31 16.06 7.52
N GLU A 66 -2.52 16.16 6.21
CA GLU A 66 -2.79 17.45 5.54
C GLU A 66 -4.05 18.11 6.10
N LEU A 67 -5.09 17.34 6.44
CA LEU A 67 -6.30 17.85 7.09
C LEU A 67 -6.02 18.37 8.51
N LEU A 68 -5.25 17.63 9.31
CA LEU A 68 -4.86 18.06 10.66
C LEU A 68 -4.02 19.33 10.62
N ASP A 69 -3.06 19.41 9.68
CA ASP A 69 -2.21 20.59 9.50
C ASP A 69 -3.03 21.81 9.07
N ALA A 70 -4.02 21.62 8.19
CA ALA A 70 -4.93 22.68 7.79
C ALA A 70 -5.82 23.15 8.96
N GLU A 71 -6.34 22.23 9.77
CA GLU A 71 -7.11 22.54 10.98
C GLU A 71 -6.26 23.32 11.99
N ALA A 72 -5.03 22.87 12.27
CA ALA A 72 -4.10 23.54 13.17
C ALA A 72 -3.77 24.97 12.71
N LYS A 73 -3.55 25.18 11.40
CA LYS A 73 -3.37 26.52 10.82
C LYS A 73 -4.60 27.42 11.01
N SER A 74 -5.80 26.86 10.80
CA SER A 74 -7.05 27.61 10.97
C SER A 74 -7.29 28.05 12.43
N LEU A 75 -6.94 27.20 13.40
CA LEU A 75 -7.03 27.52 14.83
C LEU A 75 -6.02 28.60 15.25
N ALA A 76 -4.81 28.58 14.67
CA ALA A 76 -3.80 29.60 14.90
C ALA A 76 -4.23 30.98 14.37
N GLU A 77 -4.93 31.06 13.23
CA GLU A 77 -5.43 32.31 12.66
C GLU A 77 -6.63 32.90 13.42
N GLN A 78 -7.47 32.07 14.06
CA GLN A 78 -8.66 32.52 14.79
C GLN A 78 -8.37 33.10 16.19
N GLN A 79 -7.12 33.06 16.68
CA GLN A 79 -6.73 33.58 18.00
C GLN A 79 -5.63 34.66 17.92
N PRO A 80 -5.96 35.92 17.53
CA PRO A 80 -5.00 37.01 17.63
C PRO A 80 -4.84 37.60 19.05
N GLU A 81 -5.69 37.29 20.03
CA GLU A 81 -5.55 37.80 21.41
C GLU A 81 -5.89 36.75 22.50
N MET A 82 -4.87 36.02 22.98
CA MET A 82 -4.74 35.63 24.42
C MET A 82 -3.42 34.93 24.80
N THR A 83 -2.42 34.84 23.92
CA THR A 83 -1.11 34.21 24.23
C THR A 83 -0.03 35.23 24.64
N ALA A 84 -0.33 36.10 25.61
CA ALA A 84 0.68 37.00 26.19
C ALA A 84 1.14 36.61 27.61
N VAL A 85 0.66 35.49 28.18
CA VAL A 85 1.04 35.09 29.55
C VAL A 85 1.34 33.58 29.63
N MET A 86 2.45 33.14 29.02
CA MET A 86 3.30 32.03 29.50
C MET A 86 4.44 31.82 28.49
N LYS A 87 5.43 32.71 28.51
CA LYS A 87 6.77 32.38 28.00
C LYS A 87 7.60 31.85 29.17
N VAL A 88 7.40 30.59 29.53
CA VAL A 88 8.37 29.85 30.35
C VAL A 88 8.57 28.47 29.72
N ALA A 89 9.73 28.37 29.06
CA ALA A 89 10.53 27.18 28.80
C ALA A 89 9.84 25.80 28.88
N ALA A 90 9.54 25.23 27.71
CA ALA A 90 9.78 23.83 27.42
C ALA A 90 9.87 23.70 25.90
N ALA A 91 11.09 23.64 25.37
CA ALA A 91 11.29 23.20 24.00
C ALA A 91 10.83 21.74 23.90
N PRO A 92 9.96 21.35 22.96
CA PRO A 92 9.83 19.96 22.61
C PRO A 92 11.06 19.61 21.77
N ASP A 93 12.10 19.16 22.45
CA ASP A 93 13.07 18.24 21.84
C ASP A 93 12.38 16.89 21.76
N GLU A 94 11.66 16.62 20.67
CA GLU A 94 11.34 15.25 20.27
C GLU A 94 11.52 15.15 18.76
N GLN A 95 12.53 14.36 18.41
CA GLN A 95 12.95 14.07 17.06
C GLN A 95 11.79 13.38 16.33
N GLU A 96 11.15 14.10 15.40
CA GLU A 96 10.24 13.55 14.40
C GLU A 96 11.02 12.48 13.61
N ALA A 97 10.89 11.21 14.01
CA ALA A 97 11.46 10.08 13.29
C ALA A 97 10.59 9.80 12.06
N ASP A 98 10.65 10.70 11.09
CA ASP A 98 10.14 10.46 9.75
C ASP A 98 11.06 9.41 9.11
N LEU A 99 10.70 8.13 9.24
CA LEU A 99 11.46 7.06 8.60
C LEU A 99 11.43 7.34 7.10
N THR A 100 12.60 7.69 6.59
CA THR A 100 12.83 7.95 5.18
C THR A 100 12.48 6.70 4.36
N ASP A 101 12.11 6.88 3.10
CA ASP A 101 11.84 5.76 2.17
C ASP A 101 13.01 4.75 2.12
N ALA A 102 14.23 5.19 2.44
CA ALA A 102 15.41 4.35 2.60
C ALA A 102 15.36 3.47 3.85
N GLU A 103 14.91 3.99 5.01
CA GLU A 103 14.78 3.22 6.25
C GLU A 103 13.64 2.21 6.17
N ILE A 104 12.56 2.54 5.46
CA ILE A 104 11.48 1.61 5.15
C ILE A 104 11.99 0.50 4.21
N ALA A 105 12.78 0.83 3.19
CA ALA A 105 13.38 -0.16 2.30
C ALA A 105 14.35 -1.09 3.03
N MET A 106 15.13 -0.57 3.99
CA MET A 106 16.02 -1.37 4.83
C MET A 106 15.25 -2.33 5.75
N LEU A 107 14.12 -1.91 6.33
CA LEU A 107 13.26 -2.78 7.13
C LEU A 107 12.55 -3.86 6.30
N LEU A 108 12.17 -3.56 5.05
CA LEU A 108 11.64 -4.54 4.10
C LEU A 108 12.67 -5.62 3.76
N GLN A 109 13.96 -5.25 3.68
CA GLN A 109 15.04 -6.18 3.36
C GLN A 109 15.38 -7.14 4.51
N MET A 110 15.02 -6.80 5.75
CA MET A 110 15.16 -7.67 6.93
C MET A 110 14.03 -8.70 7.10
N LEU A 111 12.98 -8.63 6.27
CA LEU A 111 11.84 -9.56 6.29
C LEU A 111 11.91 -10.64 5.18
N ASP A 112 13.01 -10.67 4.42
CA ASP A 112 13.24 -11.58 3.29
C ASP A 112 14.21 -12.75 3.61
N ASP A 113 14.40 -13.10 4.90
CA ASP A 113 15.05 -14.37 5.37
C ASP A 113 14.03 -15.44 5.79
#